data_AF-A0A7V5PPY4-F1
#
_entry.id   AF-A0A7V5PPY4-F1
#
_cell.length_a   1.000
_cell.length_b   1.000
_cell.length_c   1.000
_cell.angle_alpha   90.00
_cell.angle_beta   90.00
_cell.angle_gamma   90.00
#
_symmetry.space_group_name_H-M   'P 1'
#
loop_
_entity.id
_entity.type
_entity.pdbx_description
1 polymer ?
#
loop_
_entity_poly.entity_id
_entity_poly.type
_entity_poly.pdbx_seq_one_letter_code
_entity_poly.pdbx_strand_id
1 'polypeptide(L)'
;MELIAVLLIILFAVIFMKLLALSLHVGIALLTLPLKLLAVALSGVVVGLVLIPLGLVAGLAGLIVLPVALAGPLIPVVLVLGGLWLLFRSN
;
A
#
# COMPACT_ATOMS: atom_id res chain seq x y z
N MET A 1 -50.03 -19.12 25.41
CA MET A 1 -49.77 -17.76 25.94
C MET A 1 -48.35 -17.64 26.47
N GLU A 2 -47.87 -18.60 27.27
CA GLU A 2 -46.51 -18.61 27.83
C GLU A 2 -45.40 -18.64 26.77
N LEU A 3 -45.55 -19.46 25.71
CA LEU A 3 -44.54 -19.57 24.65
C LEU A 3 -44.33 -18.24 23.88
N ILE A 4 -45.42 -17.48 23.69
CA ILE A 4 -45.40 -16.17 23.02
C ILE A 4 -44.71 -15.13 23.90
N ALA A 5 -44.96 -15.17 25.21
CA ALA A 5 -44.29 -14.30 26.17
C ALA A 5 -42.78 -14.57 26.23
N VAL A 6 -42.36 -15.84 26.24
CA VAL A 6 -40.94 -16.22 26.19
C VAL A 6 -40.27 -15.73 24.90
N LEU A 7 -40.93 -15.90 23.75
CA LEU A 7 -40.44 -15.39 22.46
C LEU A 7 -40.28 -13.86 22.45
N LEU A 8 -41.23 -13.13 23.03
CA LEU A 8 -41.15 -11.66 23.16
C LEU A 8 -40.00 -11.22 24.06
N ILE A 9 -39.76 -11.91 25.18
CA ILE A 9 -38.63 -11.62 26.09
C ILE A 9 -37.29 -11.84 25.37
N ILE A 10 -37.14 -12.95 24.64
CA ILE A 10 -35.93 -13.23 23.87
C ILE A 10 -35.73 -12.17 22.78
N LEU A 11 -36.78 -11.82 22.04
CA LEU A 11 -36.72 -10.78 21.01
C LEU A 11 -36.27 -9.44 21.59
N PHE A 12 -36.85 -9.04 22.72
CA PHE A 12 -36.49 -7.80 23.39
C PHE A 12 -35.04 -7.81 23.88
N ALA A 13 -34.59 -8.93 24.46
CA ALA A 13 -33.20 -9.10 24.88
C ALA A 13 -32.21 -8.98 23.70
N VAL A 14 -32.51 -9.59 22.55
CA VAL A 14 -31.67 -9.51 21.35
C VAL A 14 -31.58 -8.07 20.83
N ILE A 15 -32.71 -7.37 20.76
CA ILE A 15 -32.74 -5.96 20.31
C ILE A 15 -31.94 -5.08 21.27
N PHE A 16 -32.13 -5.26 22.57
CA PHE A 16 -31.43 -4.50 23.60
C PHE A 16 -29.92 -4.72 23.55
N MET A 17 -29.48 -5.99 23.41
CA MET A 17 -28.06 -6.33 23.27
C MET A 17 -27.45 -5.72 22.01
N LYS A 18 -28.18 -5.69 20.89
CA LYS A 18 -27.72 -5.01 19.66
C LYS A 18 -27.56 -3.51 19.85
N LEU A 19 -28.52 -2.85 20.51
CA LEU A 19 -28.45 -1.41 20.79
C LEU A 19 -27.28 -1.08 21.72
N LEU A 20 -27.05 -1.90 22.73
CA LEU A 20 -25.90 -1.77 23.64
C LEU A 20 -24.57 -1.95 22.90
N ALA A 21 -24.47 -2.95 22.02
CA ALA A 21 -23.28 -3.16 21.20
C ALA A 21 -23.01 -1.97 20.27
N LEU A 22 -24.07 -1.39 19.68
CA LEU A 22 -23.96 -0.22 18.83
C LEU A 22 -23.46 1.01 19.59
N SER A 23 -24.01 1.27 20.79
CA SER A 23 -23.60 2.42 21.60
C SER A 23 -22.14 2.31 22.06
N LEU A 24 -21.69 1.11 22.44
CA LEU A 24 -20.28 0.85 22.76
C LEU A 24 -19.38 1.04 21.54
N HIS A 25 -19.79 0.60 20.36
CA HIS A 25 -19.01 0.75 19.14
C HIS A 25 -18.85 2.23 18.75
N VAL A 26 -19.93 3.01 18.85
CA VAL A 26 -19.90 4.46 18.61
C VAL A 26 -19.03 5.18 19.65
N GLY A 27 -19.12 4.79 20.93
CA GLY A 27 -18.29 5.34 22.00
C GLY A 27 -16.80 5.11 21.76
N ILE A 28 -16.41 3.89 21.40
CA ILE A 28 -15.02 3.53 21.05
C ILE A 28 -14.58 4.26 19.79
N ALA A 29 -15.46 4.40 18.79
CA ALA A 29 -15.15 5.13 17.56
C ALA A 29 -14.86 6.61 17.85
N LEU A 30 -15.65 7.27 18.70
CA LEU A 30 -15.44 8.65 19.12
C LEU A 30 -14.15 8.84 19.91
N LEU A 31 -13.85 7.91 20.83
CA LEU A 31 -12.61 7.92 21.61
C LEU A 31 -11.36 7.73 20.74
N THR A 32 -11.45 6.91 19.69
CA THR A 32 -10.34 6.64 18.78
C THR A 32 -10.20 7.66 17.65
N LEU A 33 -11.21 8.51 17.42
CA LEU A 33 -11.21 9.55 16.40
C LEU A 33 -10.03 10.54 16.52
N PRO A 34 -9.70 11.12 17.70
CA PRO A 34 -8.54 12.00 17.83
C PRO A 34 -7.21 11.28 17.56
N LEU A 35 -7.08 10.02 17.97
CA LEU A 35 -5.89 9.20 17.68
C LEU A 35 -5.75 8.90 16.19
N LYS A 36 -6.86 8.63 15.49
CA LYS A 36 -6.88 8.43 14.04
C LYS A 36 -6.48 9.70 13.30
N LEU A 37 -6.99 10.86 13.71
CA LEU A 37 -6.61 12.14 13.12
C LEU A 37 -5.12 12.46 13.33
N LEU A 38 -4.60 12.20 14.54
CA LEU A 38 -3.18 12.34 14.84
C LEU A 38 -2.33 11.41 13.97
N ALA A 39 -2.74 10.15 13.82
CA ALA A 39 -2.04 9.17 12.99
C ALA A 39 -2.02 9.58 11.51
N VAL A 40 -3.13 10.13 10.98
CA VAL A 40 -3.20 10.67 9.62
C VAL A 40 -2.30 11.90 9.45
N ALA A 41 -2.25 12.79 10.43
CA ALA A 41 -1.34 13.93 10.39
C ALA A 41 0.13 13.49 10.37
N LEU A 42 0.50 12.56 11.26
CA LEU A 42 1.85 12.01 11.33
C LEU A 42 2.24 11.26 10.05
N SER A 43 1.34 10.45 9.49
CA SER A 43 1.61 9.75 8.24
C SER A 43 1.76 10.73 7.08
N GLY A 44 0.96 11.80 7.03
CA GLY A 44 1.12 12.89 6.06
C GLY A 44 2.50 13.54 6.12
N VAL A 45 3.02 13.79 7.33
CA VAL A 45 4.37 14.34 7.53
C VAL A 45 5.44 13.36 7.04
N VAL A 46 5.33 12.07 7.39
CA VAL A 46 6.30 11.05 6.96
C VAL A 46 6.29 10.89 5.44
N VAL A 47 5.12 10.81 4.82
CA VAL A 47 5.01 10.71 3.36
C VAL A 47 5.60 11.95 2.69
N GLY A 48 5.19 13.13 3.16
CA GLY A 48 5.61 14.42 2.58
C GLY A 48 7.10 14.70 2.69
N LEU A 49 7.69 14.43 3.86
CA LEU A 49 9.09 14.76 4.13
C LEU A 49 10.07 13.65 3.78
N VAL A 50 9.64 12.38 3.79
CA VAL A 50 10.56 11.24 3.60
C VAL A 50 10.33 10.56 2.28
N LEU A 51 9.09 10.14 1.99
CA LEU A 51 8.81 9.34 0.80
C LEU A 51 8.86 10.16 -0.49
N ILE A 52 8.37 11.41 -0.49
CA ILE A 52 8.42 12.26 -1.68
C ILE A 52 9.87 12.54 -2.10
N PRO A 53 10.78 13.01 -1.22
CA PRO A 53 12.17 13.24 -1.62
C PRO A 53 12.89 11.97 -2.04
N LEU A 54 12.69 10.86 -1.31
CA LEU A 54 13.29 9.57 -1.69
C LEU A 54 12.79 9.07 -3.04
N GLY A 55 11.50 9.22 -3.32
CA GLY A 55 10.90 8.87 -4.61
C GLY A 55 11.47 9.72 -5.76
N LEU A 56 11.68 11.02 -5.53
CA LEU A 56 12.32 11.90 -6.52
C LEU A 56 13.78 11.50 -6.77
N VAL A 57 14.55 11.25 -5.71
CA VAL A 57 15.96 10.81 -5.83
C VAL A 57 16.03 9.46 -6.56
N ALA A 58 15.18 8.51 -6.19
CA ALA A 58 15.10 7.20 -6.84
C ALA A 58 14.67 7.32 -8.31
N GLY A 59 13.73 8.20 -8.64
CA GLY A 59 13.30 8.45 -10.01
C GLY A 59 14.42 9.06 -10.87
N LEU A 60 15.14 10.05 -10.33
CA LEU A 60 16.30 10.66 -11.01
C LEU A 60 17.45 9.66 -11.18
N ALA A 61 17.78 8.89 -10.13
CA ALA A 61 18.77 7.84 -10.21
C ALA A 61 18.35 6.76 -11.23
N GLY A 62 17.07 6.42 -11.27
CA GLY A 62 16.48 5.51 -12.25
C GLY A 62 16.69 5.99 -13.68
N LEU A 63 16.46 7.27 -13.99
CA LEU A 63 16.68 7.80 -15.34
C LEU A 63 18.13 7.66 -15.84
N ILE A 64 19.11 7.73 -14.92
CA ILE A 64 20.53 7.61 -15.25
C ILE A 64 20.96 6.14 -15.33
N VAL A 65 20.47 5.31 -14.42
CA VAL A 65 20.89 3.91 -14.29
C VAL A 65 20.14 2.99 -15.26
N LEU A 66 18.88 3.29 -15.59
CA LEU A 66 18.03 2.46 -16.45
C LEU A 66 18.64 2.24 -17.86
N PRO A 67 19.19 3.24 -18.57
CA PRO A 67 19.83 3.03 -19.86
C PRO A 67 21.03 2.10 -19.77
N VAL A 68 21.83 2.22 -18.70
CA VAL A 68 23.01 1.38 -18.47
C VAL A 68 22.60 -0.04 -18.09
N ALA A 69 21.56 -0.20 -17.27
CA ALA A 69 21.03 -1.49 -16.88
C ALA A 69 20.39 -2.25 -18.05
N LEU A 70 19.78 -1.53 -19.00
CA LEU A 70 19.19 -2.12 -20.22
C LEU A 70 20.24 -2.40 -21.30
N ALA A 71 21.19 -1.49 -21.51
CA ALA A 71 22.22 -1.63 -22.54
C ALA A 71 23.36 -2.58 -22.11
N GLY A 72 23.70 -2.62 -20.83
CA GLY A 72 24.80 -3.42 -20.28
C GLY A 72 24.75 -4.90 -20.66
N PRO A 73 23.60 -5.59 -20.49
CA PRO A 73 23.46 -6.99 -20.89
C PRO A 73 23.59 -7.24 -22.41
N LEU A 74 23.39 -6.22 -23.24
CA LEU A 74 23.50 -6.32 -24.70
C LEU A 74 24.95 -6.12 -25.20
N ILE A 75 25.83 -5.53 -24.38
CA ILE A 75 27.24 -5.26 -24.75
C ILE A 75 27.97 -6.53 -25.21
N PRO A 76 27.91 -7.69 -24.51
CA PRO A 76 28.59 -8.90 -24.95
C PRO A 76 28.11 -9.38 -26.32
N VAL A 77 26.81 -9.28 -26.58
CA VAL A 77 26.21 -9.68 -27.87
C VAL A 77 26.70 -8.77 -29.00
N VAL A 78 26.73 -7.45 -28.77
CA VAL A 78 27.24 -6.47 -29.73
C VAL A 78 28.73 -6.70 -30.01
N LEU A 79 29.54 -7.01 -28.99
CA LEU A 79 30.97 -7.29 -29.16
C LEU A 79 31.22 -8.57 -29.95
N VAL A 80 30.47 -9.65 -29.68
CA VAL A 80 30.61 -10.92 -30.39
C VAL A 80 30.19 -10.79 -31.85
N LEU A 81 29.01 -10.20 -32.12
CA LEU A 81 28.52 -10.01 -33.49
C LEU A 81 29.39 -9.02 -34.27
N GLY A 82 29.84 -7.94 -33.63
CA GLY A 82 30.76 -6.97 -34.23
C GLY A 82 32.12 -7.61 -34.57
N GLY A 83 32.65 -8.46 -33.68
CA GLY A 83 33.88 -9.22 -33.94
C GLY A 83 33.75 -10.17 -35.12
N LEU A 84 32.65 -10.92 -35.21
CA LEU A 84 32.37 -11.80 -36.35
C LEU A 84 32.26 -11.02 -37.66
N TRP A 85 31.55 -9.89 -37.66
CA TRP A 85 31.41 -9.04 -38.85
C TRP A 85 32.75 -8.49 -39.34
N LEU A 86 33.64 -8.07 -38.44
CA LEU A 86 34.99 -7.62 -38.81
C LEU A 86 35.81 -8.73 -39.46
N LEU A 87 35.70 -9.96 -38.96
CA LEU A 87 36.37 -11.13 -39.55
C LEU A 87 35.86 -11.42 -40.98
N PHE A 88 34.55 -11.34 -41.20
CA PHE A 88 33.96 -11.52 -42.54
C PHE A 88 34.27 -10.39 -43.52
N ARG A 89 34.50 -9.16 -43.03
CA ARG A 89 34.87 -8.02 -43.87
C ARG A 89 36.36 -7.97 -44.20
N SER A 90 37.20 -8.54 -43.32
CA SER A 90 38.66 -8.53 -43.48
C SER A 90 39.18 -9.67 -44.37
N ASN A 91 38.35 -10.68 -44.65
CA ASN A 91 38.57 -11.72 -45.66
C ASN A 91 37.85 -11.35 -46.95
#